data_AF-A0A2E0Q8Q5-F1
#
_entry.id   AF-A0A2E0Q8Q5-F1
#
_cell.length_a   1.000
_cell.length_b   1.000
_cell.length_c   1.000
_cell.angle_alpha   90.00
_cell.angle_beta   90.00
_cell.angle_gamma   90.00
#
_symmetry.space_group_name_H-M   'P 1'
#
loop_
_entity.id
_entity.type
_entity.pdbx_description
1 polymer ?
#
loop_
_entity_poly.entity_id
_entity_poly.type
_entity_poly.pdbx_seq_one_letter_code
_entity_poly.pdbx_strand_id
1 'polypeptide(L)'
;MKRIFLFFLFFSYDVHAQTQPKDYADKAIQICWNISQEKRNSGVTQQMREGNLDTALCMENHLLHLADTILFIKNPKLNTQTKTNLVKMREGIGAYYWDIYNNHDGCENGCGTIMYSLHNNAYAKFLETLINDTYQQIIENPVLRNRLLQE
;
A
#
# COMPACT_ATOMS: atom_id res chain seq x y z
N MET A 1 -56.33 13.76 -41.40
CA MET A 1 -54.88 13.48 -41.37
C MET A 1 -54.22 14.31 -40.28
N LYS A 2 -53.76 13.69 -39.18
CA LYS A 2 -52.59 14.13 -38.40
C LYS A 2 -52.13 12.97 -37.52
N ARG A 3 -50.84 12.65 -37.64
CA ARG A 3 -50.19 11.41 -37.19
C ARG A 3 -49.94 11.39 -35.68
N ILE A 4 -50.09 10.20 -35.11
CA ILE A 4 -49.52 9.70 -33.86
C ILE A 4 -47.98 9.64 -33.99
N PHE A 5 -47.22 9.90 -32.93
CA PHE A 5 -46.13 9.01 -32.44
C PHE A 5 -45.60 9.45 -31.05
N LEU A 6 -45.62 8.49 -30.13
CA LEU A 6 -45.05 8.50 -28.79
C LEU A 6 -43.51 8.28 -28.80
N PHE A 7 -42.94 8.44 -27.60
CA PHE A 7 -41.68 7.86 -27.07
C PHE A 7 -40.38 8.61 -27.34
N PHE A 8 -39.65 8.91 -26.26
CA PHE A 8 -38.22 8.59 -25.99
C PHE A 8 -37.95 9.08 -24.54
N LEU A 9 -38.05 8.19 -23.55
CA LEU A 9 -37.00 7.32 -23.00
C LEU A 9 -36.25 7.95 -21.83
N PHE A 10 -36.51 7.36 -20.66
CA PHE A 10 -35.72 7.27 -19.45
C PHE A 10 -34.25 7.72 -19.57
N PHE A 11 -33.91 8.83 -18.92
CA PHE A 11 -32.58 8.97 -18.32
C PHE A 11 -32.64 8.37 -16.92
N SER A 12 -32.47 7.05 -16.83
CA SER A 12 -32.02 6.42 -15.59
C SER A 12 -30.57 6.87 -15.39
N TYR A 13 -30.36 7.89 -14.57
CA TYR A 13 -29.05 8.14 -13.99
C TYR A 13 -28.79 7.05 -12.96
N ASP A 14 -28.32 5.90 -13.41
CA ASP A 14 -27.60 4.99 -12.53
C ASP A 14 -26.30 5.67 -12.15
N VAL A 15 -26.34 6.48 -11.08
CA VAL A 15 -25.15 6.87 -10.33
C VAL A 15 -24.67 5.62 -9.59
N HIS A 16 -24.15 4.65 -10.34
CA HIS A 16 -23.15 3.76 -9.79
C HIS A 16 -21.92 4.64 -9.59
N ALA A 17 -21.74 5.15 -8.37
CA ALA A 17 -20.49 5.76 -7.95
C ALA A 17 -19.40 4.73 -8.19
N GLN A 18 -18.72 4.85 -9.33
CA GLN A 18 -17.62 3.97 -9.69
C GLN A 18 -16.49 4.37 -8.75
N THR A 19 -16.33 3.61 -7.66
CA THR A 19 -15.23 3.79 -6.71
C THR A 19 -13.93 3.81 -7.51
N GLN A 20 -13.22 4.94 -7.45
CA GLN A 20 -12.01 5.13 -8.23
C GLN A 20 -10.91 4.24 -7.62
N PRO A 21 -9.90 3.81 -8.40
CA PRO A 21 -8.75 3.07 -7.86
C PRO A 21 -8.11 3.70 -6.64
N LYS A 22 -8.07 5.03 -6.66
CA LYS A 22 -7.57 5.84 -5.57
C LYS A 22 -8.34 5.61 -4.26
N ASP A 23 -9.64 5.35 -4.30
CA ASP A 23 -10.47 5.20 -3.09
C ASP A 23 -10.14 3.92 -2.32
N TYR A 24 -9.87 2.81 -3.03
CA TYR A 24 -9.46 1.55 -2.39
C TYR A 24 -8.05 1.64 -1.82
N ALA A 25 -7.12 2.21 -2.59
CA ALA A 25 -5.74 2.40 -2.15
C ALA A 25 -5.66 3.35 -0.95
N ASP A 26 -6.30 4.51 -1.03
CA ASP A 26 -6.37 5.51 0.05
C ASP A 26 -6.95 4.88 1.33
N LYS A 27 -8.03 4.09 1.21
CA LYS A 27 -8.64 3.43 2.37
C LYS A 27 -7.67 2.44 3.03
N ALA A 28 -7.01 1.59 2.25
CA ALA A 28 -6.02 0.64 2.79
C ALA A 28 -4.85 1.35 3.46
N ILE A 29 -4.31 2.39 2.81
CA ILE A 29 -3.21 3.22 3.32
C ILE A 29 -3.64 3.90 4.62
N GLN A 30 -4.83 4.52 4.66
CA GLN A 30 -5.34 5.23 5.82
C GLN A 30 -5.55 4.30 7.02
N ILE A 31 -6.08 3.08 6.79
CA ILE A 31 -6.19 2.07 7.84
C ILE A 31 -4.82 1.81 8.47
N CYS A 32 -3.79 1.57 7.65
CA CYS A 32 -2.45 1.28 8.16
C CYS A 32 -1.79 2.46 8.86
N TRP A 33 -2.01 3.70 8.44
CA TRP A 33 -1.57 4.85 9.23
C TRP A 33 -2.34 4.95 10.55
N ASN A 34 -3.63 4.69 10.57
CA ASN A 34 -4.42 4.88 11.79
C ASN A 34 -4.02 3.91 12.92
N ILE A 35 -3.58 2.69 12.61
CA ILE A 35 -3.30 1.66 13.65
C ILE A 35 -2.27 2.09 14.70
N SER A 36 -1.34 2.98 14.33
CA SER A 36 -0.19 3.34 15.16
C SER A 36 0.04 4.84 15.25
N GLN A 37 -1.01 5.63 14.98
CA GLN A 37 -0.95 7.10 15.05
C GLN A 37 -0.47 7.60 16.42
N GLU A 38 -1.02 7.04 17.51
CA GLU A 38 -0.62 7.44 18.86
C GLU A 38 0.87 7.19 19.12
N LYS A 39 1.38 6.01 18.76
CA LYS A 39 2.81 5.66 18.91
C LYS A 39 3.71 6.59 18.09
N ARG A 40 3.32 6.91 16.85
CA ARG A 40 4.10 7.82 15.99
C ARG A 40 4.09 9.26 16.47
N ASN A 41 3.05 9.68 17.19
CA ASN A 41 2.88 11.05 17.68
C ASN A 41 3.32 11.23 19.14
N SER A 42 3.89 10.20 19.78
CA SER A 42 4.17 10.23 21.22
C SER A 42 5.33 11.14 21.64
N GLY A 43 6.18 11.56 20.71
CA GLY A 43 7.43 12.27 20.99
C GLY A 43 8.53 11.39 21.63
N VAL A 44 8.26 10.11 21.87
CA VAL A 44 9.23 9.15 22.41
C VAL A 44 9.83 8.35 21.25
N THR A 45 11.12 8.56 20.96
CA THR A 45 11.82 7.97 19.79
C THR A 45 11.56 6.48 19.61
N GLN A 46 11.58 5.68 20.68
CA GLN A 46 11.31 4.25 20.61
C GLN A 46 9.87 3.96 20.15
N GLN A 47 8.88 4.62 20.73
CA GLN A 47 7.48 4.43 20.34
C GLN A 47 7.24 4.93 18.91
N MET A 48 7.88 6.05 18.53
CA MET A 48 7.79 6.55 17.16
C MET A 48 8.35 5.54 16.15
N ARG A 49 9.48 4.90 16.49
CA ARG A 49 10.07 3.84 15.69
C ARG A 49 9.13 2.65 15.56
N GLU A 50 8.57 2.18 16.68
CA GLU A 50 7.62 1.07 16.71
C GLU A 50 6.37 1.39 15.89
N GLY A 51 5.82 2.60 16.02
CA GLY A 51 4.66 3.01 15.25
C GLY A 51 4.92 3.08 13.74
N ASN A 52 6.09 3.56 13.33
CA ASN A 52 6.47 3.52 11.91
C ASN A 52 6.64 2.07 11.41
N LEU A 53 7.20 1.17 12.23
CA LEU A 53 7.31 -0.25 11.89
C LEU A 53 5.94 -0.92 11.77
N ASP A 54 5.04 -0.69 12.73
CA ASP A 54 3.67 -1.22 12.71
C ASP A 54 2.95 -0.79 11.43
N THR A 55 3.10 0.49 11.04
CA THR A 55 2.53 1.04 9.79
C THR A 55 3.06 0.30 8.56
N ALA A 56 4.39 0.15 8.46
CA ALA A 56 5.02 -0.53 7.34
C ALA A 56 4.61 -2.01 7.24
N LEU A 57 4.56 -2.72 8.38
CA LEU A 57 4.13 -4.12 8.43
C LEU A 57 2.67 -4.29 8.04
N CYS A 58 1.78 -3.36 8.42
CA CYS A 58 0.39 -3.37 7.97
C CYS A 58 0.31 -3.26 6.44
N MET A 59 1.05 -2.32 5.84
CA MET A 59 1.04 -2.13 4.39
C MET A 59 1.66 -3.32 3.64
N GLU A 60 2.76 -3.89 4.17
CA GLU A 60 3.38 -5.10 3.62
C GLU A 60 2.39 -6.27 3.65
N ASN A 61 1.71 -6.48 4.79
CA ASN A 61 0.69 -7.52 4.94
C ASN A 61 -0.50 -7.29 3.98
N HIS A 62 -0.89 -6.05 3.74
CA HIS A 62 -1.94 -5.73 2.77
C HIS A 62 -1.53 -6.11 1.34
N LEU A 63 -0.31 -5.79 0.93
CA LEU A 63 0.22 -6.21 -0.39
C LEU A 63 0.32 -7.73 -0.50
N LEU A 64 0.74 -8.42 0.57
CA LEU A 64 0.77 -9.89 0.62
C LEU A 64 -0.62 -10.49 0.49
N HIS A 65 -1.63 -9.88 1.13
CA HIS A 65 -3.02 -10.28 0.99
C HIS A 65 -3.50 -10.14 -0.46
N LEU A 66 -3.30 -8.98 -1.09
CA LEU A 66 -3.66 -8.77 -2.51
C LEU A 66 -2.93 -9.76 -3.44
N ALA A 67 -1.68 -10.11 -3.13
CA ALA A 67 -0.92 -11.12 -3.86
C ALA A 67 -1.58 -12.51 -3.76
N ASP A 68 -2.01 -12.90 -2.56
CA ASP A 68 -2.64 -14.19 -2.26
C ASP A 68 -4.05 -14.32 -2.84
N THR A 69 -4.86 -13.25 -2.74
CA THR A 69 -6.30 -13.33 -3.01
C THR A 69 -6.72 -12.75 -4.35
N ILE A 70 -5.88 -11.91 -4.98
CA ILE A 70 -6.24 -11.24 -6.24
C ILE A 70 -5.24 -11.54 -7.35
N LEU A 71 -3.97 -11.18 -7.16
CA LEU A 71 -2.99 -11.12 -8.25
C LEU A 71 -2.53 -12.50 -8.71
N PHE A 72 -2.11 -13.36 -7.77
CA PHE A 72 -1.33 -14.55 -8.08
C PHE A 72 -1.97 -15.87 -7.64
N ILE A 73 -3.29 -15.90 -7.42
CA ILE A 73 -4.06 -17.11 -7.06
C ILE A 73 -3.72 -18.30 -7.97
N LYS A 74 -3.59 -18.04 -9.28
CA LYS A 74 -3.32 -19.08 -10.31
C LYS A 74 -1.82 -19.27 -10.60
N ASN A 75 -0.94 -18.57 -9.90
CA ASN A 75 0.51 -18.63 -10.10
C ASN A 75 1.25 -18.67 -8.74
N PRO A 76 1.22 -19.83 -8.05
CA PRO A 76 1.79 -19.95 -6.71
C PRO A 76 3.31 -19.69 -6.69
N LYS A 77 4.03 -20.01 -7.78
CA LYS A 77 5.47 -19.71 -7.90
C LYS A 77 5.73 -18.21 -7.85
N LEU A 78 5.00 -17.44 -8.66
CA LEU A 78 5.15 -15.97 -8.68
C LEU A 78 4.64 -15.33 -7.40
N ASN A 79 3.61 -15.91 -6.77
CA ASN A 79 3.16 -15.49 -5.45
C ASN A 79 4.31 -15.59 -4.43
N THR A 80 4.89 -16.79 -4.25
CA THR A 80 6.04 -17.00 -3.35
C THR A 80 7.20 -16.05 -3.66
N GLN A 81 7.54 -15.88 -4.93
CA GLN A 81 8.60 -14.97 -5.36
C GLN A 81 8.30 -13.51 -4.96
N THR A 82 7.06 -13.06 -5.12
CA THR A 82 6.65 -11.70 -4.74
C THR A 82 6.77 -11.48 -3.23
N LYS A 83 6.37 -12.46 -2.42
CA LYS A 83 6.55 -12.40 -0.95
C LYS A 83 8.03 -12.28 -0.58
N THR A 84 8.88 -13.08 -1.20
CA THR A 84 10.34 -13.00 -0.99
C THR A 84 10.90 -11.64 -1.41
N ASN A 85 10.42 -11.06 -2.51
CA ASN A 85 10.87 -9.76 -2.97
C ASN A 85 10.50 -8.62 -2.01
N LEU A 86 9.30 -8.65 -1.41
CA LEU A 86 8.90 -7.68 -0.37
C LEU A 86 9.83 -7.73 0.84
N VAL A 87 10.16 -8.92 1.34
CA VAL A 87 11.12 -9.08 2.45
C VAL A 87 12.49 -8.52 2.08
N LYS A 88 12.99 -8.84 0.88
CA LYS A 88 14.27 -8.31 0.38
C LYS A 88 14.27 -6.79 0.25
N MET A 89 13.15 -6.19 -0.15
CA MET A 89 13.02 -4.73 -0.21
C MET A 89 13.10 -4.10 1.17
N ARG A 90 12.39 -4.65 2.17
CA ARG A 90 12.50 -4.20 3.57
C ARG A 90 13.93 -4.25 4.09
N GLU A 91 14.60 -5.39 3.91
CA GLU A 91 15.98 -5.61 4.34
C GLU A 91 16.95 -4.67 3.63
N GLY A 92 16.82 -4.52 2.30
CA GLY A 92 17.66 -3.64 1.50
C GLY A 92 17.52 -2.16 1.88
N ILE A 93 16.29 -1.68 2.08
CA ILE A 93 16.04 -0.29 2.51
C ILE A 93 16.60 -0.07 3.92
N GLY A 94 16.38 -1.02 4.85
CA GLY A 94 16.92 -0.94 6.20
C GLY A 94 18.45 -0.89 6.22
N ALA A 95 19.11 -1.76 5.45
CA ALA A 95 20.56 -1.79 5.33
C ALA A 95 21.12 -0.50 4.72
N TYR A 96 20.52 -0.03 3.61
CA TYR A 96 20.94 1.23 2.98
C TYR A 96 20.84 2.42 3.93
N TYR A 97 19.74 2.54 4.68
CA TYR A 97 19.58 3.58 5.69
C TYR A 97 20.60 3.43 6.83
N TRP A 98 20.92 2.20 7.23
CA TRP A 98 21.96 1.98 8.22
C TRP A 98 23.31 2.49 7.72
N ASP A 99 23.67 2.17 6.48
CA ASP A 99 24.97 2.55 5.92
C ASP A 99 25.13 4.07 5.82
N ILE A 100 24.14 4.78 5.27
CA ILE A 100 24.22 6.24 5.08
C ILE A 100 24.19 7.05 6.38
N TYR A 101 23.77 6.47 7.51
CA TYR A 101 23.66 7.17 8.79
C TYR A 101 24.62 6.66 9.87
N ASN A 102 25.18 5.46 9.72
CA ASN A 102 26.05 4.86 10.73
C ASN A 102 27.37 4.33 10.19
N ASN A 103 27.44 3.85 8.95
CA ASN A 103 28.64 3.22 8.41
C ASN A 103 29.41 4.12 7.41
N HIS A 104 29.11 5.43 7.36
CA HIS A 104 29.84 6.36 6.51
C HIS A 104 31.08 6.93 7.20
N ASP A 105 32.04 7.42 6.41
CA ASP A 105 33.36 7.92 6.88
C ASP A 105 33.30 9.07 7.90
N GLY A 106 32.12 9.66 8.11
CA GLY A 106 31.88 10.69 9.12
C GLY A 106 31.52 10.14 10.51
N CYS A 107 31.37 8.81 10.65
CA CYS A 107 30.95 8.14 11.88
C CYS A 107 31.99 7.08 12.31
N GLU A 108 33.02 7.48 13.07
CA GLU A 108 34.07 6.54 13.52
C GLU A 108 33.55 5.35 14.34
N ASN A 109 32.47 5.52 15.11
CA ASN A 109 31.85 4.46 15.93
C ASN A 109 30.31 4.41 15.76
N GLY A 110 29.79 4.92 14.63
CA GLY A 110 28.37 5.13 14.38
C GLY A 110 27.86 6.49 14.88
N CYS A 111 27.01 7.15 14.10
CA CYS A 111 26.43 8.47 14.45
C CYS A 111 25.10 8.38 15.21
N GLY A 112 24.61 7.17 15.52
CA GLY A 112 23.53 6.94 16.47
C GLY A 112 22.16 6.64 15.85
N THR A 113 21.20 6.33 16.72
CA THR A 113 19.98 5.59 16.39
C THR A 113 18.76 6.44 16.07
N ILE A 114 18.83 7.79 16.08
CA ILE A 114 17.65 8.61 15.73
C ILE A 114 17.20 8.34 14.28
N MET A 115 18.17 8.18 13.37
CA MET A 115 17.90 7.85 11.97
C MET A 115 17.38 6.42 11.77
N TYR A 116 17.51 5.57 12.79
CA TYR A 116 16.92 4.24 12.84
C TYR A 116 15.39 4.27 12.83
N SER A 117 14.75 5.38 13.14
CA SER A 117 13.29 5.51 13.04
C SER A 117 12.83 5.93 11.63
N LEU A 118 13.69 6.62 10.88
CA LEU A 118 13.35 7.20 9.59
C LEU A 118 13.23 6.14 8.49
N HIS A 119 14.01 5.07 8.53
CA HIS A 119 13.93 4.01 7.51
C HIS A 119 12.57 3.32 7.50
N ASN A 120 11.95 3.09 8.67
CA ASN A 120 10.62 2.50 8.77
C ASN A 120 9.56 3.41 8.13
N ASN A 121 9.66 4.73 8.37
CA ASN A 121 8.75 5.70 7.77
C ASN A 121 8.93 5.77 6.25
N ALA A 122 10.18 5.82 5.79
CA ALA A 122 10.51 5.83 4.37
C ALA A 122 10.03 4.55 3.66
N TYR A 123 10.20 3.39 4.30
CA TYR A 123 9.68 2.12 3.79
C TYR A 123 8.15 2.12 3.74
N ALA A 124 7.46 2.62 4.78
CA ALA A 124 6.00 2.79 4.73
C ALA A 124 5.57 3.68 3.56
N LYS A 125 6.26 4.80 3.31
CA LYS A 125 5.98 5.67 2.15
C LYS A 125 6.22 5.00 0.81
N PHE A 126 7.26 4.19 0.69
CA PHE A 126 7.48 3.36 -0.49
C PHE A 126 6.33 2.35 -0.71
N LEU A 127 5.84 1.73 0.36
CA LEU A 127 4.71 0.81 0.30
C LEU A 127 3.40 1.50 -0.08
N GLU A 128 3.18 2.77 0.27
CA GLU A 128 2.03 3.55 -0.23
C GLU A 128 2.02 3.62 -1.77
N THR A 129 3.18 3.89 -2.38
CA THR A 129 3.32 3.91 -3.84
C THR A 129 2.98 2.55 -4.42
N LEU A 130 3.55 1.46 -3.86
CA LEU A 130 3.25 0.11 -4.33
C LEU A 130 1.77 -0.27 -4.17
N ILE A 131 1.10 0.14 -3.09
CA ILE A 131 -0.33 -0.10 -2.89
C ILE A 131 -1.14 0.64 -3.96
N ASN A 132 -0.82 1.91 -4.22
CA ASN A 132 -1.48 2.69 -5.28
C ASN A 132 -1.32 2.01 -6.65
N ASP A 133 -0.09 1.67 -7.02
CA ASP A 133 0.23 1.01 -8.30
C ASP A 133 -0.48 -0.34 -8.42
N THR A 134 -0.54 -1.10 -7.32
CA THR A 134 -1.22 -2.39 -7.27
C THR A 134 -2.72 -2.25 -7.50
N TYR A 135 -3.38 -1.31 -6.83
CA TYR A 135 -4.81 -1.07 -7.04
C TYR A 135 -5.11 -0.54 -8.44
N GLN A 136 -4.25 0.31 -8.98
CA GLN A 136 -4.35 0.76 -10.37
C GLN A 136 -4.31 -0.45 -11.32
N GLN A 137 -3.32 -1.34 -11.17
CA GLN A 137 -3.21 -2.57 -11.97
C GLN A 137 -4.43 -3.49 -11.83
N ILE A 138 -4.98 -3.64 -10.61
CA ILE A 138 -6.16 -4.46 -10.35
C ILE A 138 -7.38 -3.89 -11.08
N ILE A 139 -7.59 -2.58 -11.05
CA ILE A 139 -8.82 -1.97 -11.57
C ILE A 139 -8.80 -1.80 -13.08
N GLU A 140 -7.63 -1.55 -13.66
CA GLU A 140 -7.43 -1.53 -15.10
C GLU A 140 -7.62 -2.91 -15.75
N ASN A 141 -7.46 -3.99 -14.97
CA ASN A 141 -7.67 -5.37 -15.44
C ASN A 141 -9.08 -5.88 -15.06
N PRO A 142 -10.00 -6.13 -16.02
CA PRO A 142 -11.37 -6.55 -15.70
C PRO A 142 -11.47 -7.85 -14.90
N VAL A 143 -10.55 -8.80 -15.13
CA VAL A 143 -10.54 -10.08 -14.42
C VAL A 143 -10.15 -9.89 -12.95
N LEU A 144 -9.16 -9.03 -12.67
CA LEU A 144 -8.72 -8.75 -11.31
C LEU A 144 -9.72 -7.87 -10.57
N ARG A 145 -10.23 -6.82 -11.24
CA ARG A 145 -11.27 -5.95 -10.69
C ARG A 145 -12.50 -6.73 -10.22
N ASN A 146 -12.96 -7.70 -11.02
CA ASN A 146 -14.11 -8.51 -10.62
C ASN A 146 -13.83 -9.37 -9.38
N ARG A 147 -12.58 -9.76 -9.12
CA ARG A 147 -12.21 -10.46 -7.87
C ARG A 147 -12.25 -9.50 -6.68
N LEU A 148 -11.69 -8.30 -6.85
CA LEU A 148 -11.72 -7.26 -5.81
C LEU A 148 -13.16 -6.91 -5.38
N LEU A 149 -14.11 -6.88 -6.32
CA LEU A 149 -15.52 -6.57 -6.03
C LEU A 149 -16.27 -7.74 -5.36
N GLN A 150 -15.66 -8.92 -5.24
CA GLN A 150 -16.26 -10.09 -4.60
C GLN A 150 -15.74 -10.33 -3.18
N GLU A 151 -14.71 -9.59 -2.75
CA GLU A 151 -14.22 -9.54 -1.37
C GLU A 151 -15.08 -8.60 -0.52
#